data_AF-A0AAX0VLR9-F1
#
_entry.id   AF-A0AAX0VLR9-F1
#
_cell.length_a   1.000
_cell.length_b   1.000
_cell.length_c   1.000
_cell.angle_alpha   90.00
_cell.angle_beta   90.00
_cell.angle_gamma   90.00
#
_symmetry.space_group_name_H-M   'P 1'
#
loop_
_entity.id
_entity.type
_entity.pdbx_description
1 polymer ?
#
loop_
_entity_poly.entity_id
_entity_poly.type
_entity_poly.pdbx_seq_one_letter_code
_entity_poly.pdbx_strand_id
1 'polypeptide(L)'
;MLAALDSATLSGIAAGLRPVALGPRANVAVLCPQHLVPAVQAMLGDPVEDRSITSADDLSALDGTVGTVLSLGHYLRAGELALEWAAARGVEYVVVQHGLLTPFAPPLPDEVTLYAFSHEDGAFWTGGRPGRTVRVVGSQMLWEAADPQSPAAQPGPTIFLGQLHGRELGRWSATQQTLAFLRAEPHVLYRPHPSERDMLSRATHRLMQRGGTRFEISGRPLPEMGADVVALFSTGVLEAAAQGRGGWVHHTTPPAWLSEFWERYGMAPWVLGRSAADQPKRTPAPVRPVIEPARAIARDIFGGESA
;
A
#
# COMPACT_ATOMS: atom_id res chain seq x y z
N MET A 1 -20.43 -10.70 6.27
CA MET A 1 -18.98 -10.63 5.98
C MET A 1 -18.26 -10.15 7.23
N LEU A 2 -17.03 -10.64 7.46
CA LEU A 2 -16.11 -10.12 8.48
C LEU A 2 -14.93 -9.45 7.78
N ALA A 3 -14.61 -8.20 8.12
CA ALA A 3 -13.40 -7.51 7.66
C ALA A 3 -12.33 -7.53 8.76
N ALA A 4 -11.17 -8.13 8.50
CA ALA A 4 -10.02 -8.17 9.40
C ALA A 4 -8.96 -7.14 8.96
N LEU A 5 -8.72 -6.14 9.81
CA LEU A 5 -7.89 -4.98 9.47
C LEU A 5 -6.81 -4.76 10.52
N ASP A 6 -5.56 -4.91 10.10
CA ASP A 6 -4.40 -4.70 10.97
C ASP A 6 -3.58 -3.44 10.60
N SER A 7 -3.92 -2.74 9.51
CA SER A 7 -3.14 -1.60 9.02
C SER A 7 -3.94 -0.30 8.98
N ALA A 8 -3.37 0.75 9.58
CA ALA A 8 -3.86 2.13 9.52
C ALA A 8 -3.38 2.89 8.27
N THR A 9 -2.59 2.27 7.39
CA THR A 9 -2.06 2.96 6.21
C THR A 9 -3.21 3.36 5.29
N LEU A 10 -3.06 4.48 4.57
CA LEU A 10 -4.07 4.92 3.59
C LEU A 10 -4.39 3.81 2.58
N SER A 11 -3.37 3.07 2.15
CA SER A 11 -3.54 1.94 1.23
C SER A 11 -4.26 0.75 1.87
N GLY A 12 -4.01 0.47 3.16
CA GLY A 12 -4.71 -0.57 3.93
C GLY A 12 -6.18 -0.24 4.15
N ILE A 13 -6.49 1.02 4.49
CA ILE A 13 -7.86 1.52 4.61
C ILE A 13 -8.57 1.47 3.25
N ALA A 14 -7.92 1.94 2.17
CA ALA A 14 -8.50 1.95 0.83
C ALA A 14 -8.80 0.52 0.32
N ALA A 15 -7.88 -0.42 0.55
CA ALA A 15 -8.06 -1.82 0.14
C ALA A 15 -9.05 -2.58 1.04
N GLY A 16 -9.03 -2.31 2.35
CA GLY A 16 -9.71 -3.11 3.36
C GLY A 16 -11.08 -2.59 3.79
N LEU A 17 -11.32 -1.29 3.79
CA LEU A 17 -12.57 -0.69 4.26
C LEU A 17 -13.46 -0.15 3.15
N ARG A 18 -12.91 0.38 2.04
CA ARG A 18 -13.76 0.89 0.94
C ARG A 18 -14.67 -0.18 0.34
N PRO A 19 -14.22 -1.43 0.08
CA PRO A 19 -15.14 -2.47 -0.39
C PRO A 19 -16.27 -2.74 0.60
N VAL A 20 -15.94 -2.71 1.89
CA VAL A 20 -16.89 -2.94 3.00
C VAL A 20 -17.94 -1.84 3.06
N ALA A 21 -17.53 -0.58 2.88
CA ALA A 21 -18.41 0.59 2.88
C ALA A 21 -19.41 0.61 1.72
N LEU A 22 -19.09 -0.07 0.62
CA LEU A 22 -19.96 -0.23 -0.55
C LEU A 22 -20.96 -1.39 -0.40
N GLY A 23 -20.81 -2.23 0.63
CA GLY A 23 -21.71 -3.34 0.91
C GLY A 23 -22.92 -2.97 1.80
N PRO A 24 -23.90 -3.88 1.95
CA PRO A 24 -25.01 -3.68 2.88
C PRO A 24 -24.53 -3.60 4.34
N ARG A 25 -24.74 -2.45 4.99
CA ARG A 25 -24.27 -2.19 6.38
C ARG A 25 -24.77 -3.19 7.42
N ALA A 26 -25.96 -3.77 7.22
CA ALA A 26 -26.53 -4.74 8.15
C ALA A 26 -25.75 -6.06 8.25
N ASN A 27 -24.80 -6.32 7.34
CA ASN A 27 -24.15 -7.62 7.17
C ASN A 27 -22.62 -7.57 7.35
N VAL A 28 -22.11 -6.61 8.11
CA VAL A 28 -20.66 -6.37 8.26
C VAL A 28 -20.25 -6.41 9.73
N ALA A 29 -19.27 -7.23 10.05
CA ALA A 29 -18.46 -7.14 11.26
C ALA A 29 -17.04 -6.66 10.90
N VAL A 30 -16.38 -5.91 11.78
CA VAL A 30 -14.99 -5.48 11.60
C VAL A 30 -14.16 -5.89 12.82
N LEU A 31 -13.11 -6.66 12.58
CA LEU A 31 -12.10 -7.00 13.57
C LEU A 31 -10.86 -6.14 13.31
N CYS A 32 -10.49 -5.28 14.27
CA CYS A 32 -9.33 -4.42 14.14
C CYS A 32 -8.70 -4.09 15.51
N PRO A 33 -7.41 -3.72 15.56
CA PRO A 33 -6.80 -3.16 16.76
C PRO A 33 -7.48 -1.86 17.22
N GLN A 34 -7.51 -1.60 18.52
CA GLN A 34 -8.19 -0.44 19.12
C GLN A 34 -7.81 0.91 18.48
N HIS A 35 -6.55 1.09 18.08
CA HIS A 35 -6.08 2.34 17.46
C HIS A 35 -6.64 2.59 16.05
N LEU A 36 -7.26 1.57 15.41
CA LEU A 36 -7.93 1.69 14.10
C LEU A 36 -9.42 2.03 14.21
N VAL A 37 -10.03 1.86 15.39
CA VAL A 37 -11.46 2.10 15.60
C VAL A 37 -11.92 3.48 15.08
N PRO A 38 -11.20 4.60 15.32
CA PRO A 38 -11.60 5.89 14.77
C PRO A 38 -11.64 5.93 13.24
N ALA A 39 -10.71 5.23 12.56
CA ALA A 39 -10.69 5.16 11.10
C ALA A 39 -11.83 4.31 10.55
N VAL A 40 -12.17 3.22 11.25
CA VAL A 40 -13.33 2.37 10.92
C VAL A 40 -14.63 3.16 11.08
N GLN A 41 -14.82 3.85 12.21
CA GLN A 41 -16.01 4.66 12.47
C GLN A 41 -16.18 5.80 11.47
N ALA A 42 -15.08 6.46 11.10
CA ALA A 42 -15.11 7.51 10.08
C ALA A 42 -15.61 7.01 8.72
N MET A 43 -15.42 5.72 8.40
CA MET A 43 -15.81 5.15 7.11
C MET A 43 -17.15 4.42 7.14
N LEU A 44 -17.45 3.70 8.21
CA LEU A 44 -18.62 2.82 8.31
C LEU A 44 -19.70 3.34 9.26
N GLY A 45 -19.39 4.35 10.06
CA GLY A 45 -20.25 4.83 11.16
C GLY A 45 -19.99 4.10 12.47
N ASP A 46 -20.74 4.47 13.50
CA ASP A 46 -20.61 3.86 14.82
C ASP A 46 -21.10 2.39 14.83
N PRO A 47 -20.40 1.50 15.55
CA PRO A 47 -20.83 0.12 15.67
C PRO A 47 -22.13 0.02 16.46
N VAL A 48 -22.99 -0.90 16.06
CA VAL A 48 -24.18 -1.29 16.85
C VAL A 48 -23.77 -2.09 18.08
N GLU A 49 -22.65 -2.82 17.98
CA GLU A 49 -22.07 -3.61 19.06
C GLU A 49 -20.54 -3.56 18.98
N ASP A 50 -19.89 -3.42 20.14
CA ASP A 50 -18.43 -3.42 20.30
C ASP A 50 -18.04 -4.45 21.36
N ARG A 51 -17.07 -5.31 21.03
CA ARG A 51 -16.60 -6.39 21.89
C ARG A 51 -15.09 -6.55 21.76
N SER A 52 -14.44 -6.82 22.90
CA SER A 52 -13.04 -7.23 22.91
C SER A 52 -12.90 -8.66 22.42
N ILE A 53 -12.10 -8.87 21.39
CA ILE A 53 -11.80 -10.19 20.81
C ILE A 53 -10.35 -10.52 21.13
N THR A 54 -10.14 -11.63 21.83
CA THR A 54 -8.82 -12.09 22.27
C THR A 54 -8.45 -13.45 21.71
N SER A 55 -9.43 -14.23 21.25
CA SER A 55 -9.28 -15.54 20.63
C SER A 55 -10.24 -15.70 19.44
N ALA A 56 -10.03 -16.74 18.62
CA ALA A 56 -10.93 -17.07 17.51
C ALA A 56 -12.32 -17.51 18.01
N ASP A 57 -12.40 -18.12 19.20
CA ASP A 57 -13.67 -18.56 19.80
C ASP A 57 -14.57 -17.39 20.22
N ASP A 58 -13.98 -16.22 20.53
CA ASP A 58 -14.73 -15.00 20.83
C ASP A 58 -15.56 -14.51 19.62
N LEU A 59 -15.23 -14.96 18.40
CA LEU A 59 -15.97 -14.68 17.16
C LEU A 59 -17.17 -15.62 16.95
N SER A 60 -17.48 -16.52 17.88
CA SER A 60 -18.59 -17.48 17.80
C SER A 60 -19.97 -16.83 17.58
N ALA A 61 -20.15 -15.56 17.97
CA ALA A 61 -21.37 -14.80 17.68
C ALA A 61 -21.62 -14.58 16.18
N LEU A 62 -20.59 -14.76 15.34
CA LEU A 62 -20.67 -14.63 13.88
C LEU A 62 -21.03 -15.95 13.18
N ASP A 63 -21.13 -17.05 13.92
CA ASP A 63 -21.34 -18.39 13.36
C ASP A 63 -22.66 -18.46 12.59
N GLY A 64 -22.60 -19.00 11.36
CA GLY A 64 -23.75 -19.08 10.45
C GLY A 64 -24.22 -17.75 9.85
N THR A 65 -23.61 -16.61 10.19
CA THR A 65 -23.99 -15.28 9.67
C THR A 65 -22.96 -14.68 8.71
N VAL A 66 -21.71 -15.13 8.78
CA VAL A 66 -20.60 -14.66 7.95
C VAL A 66 -20.21 -15.73 6.94
N GLY A 67 -20.39 -15.45 5.65
CA GLY A 67 -19.97 -16.34 4.56
C GLY A 67 -18.57 -16.08 3.98
N THR A 68 -18.00 -14.89 4.27
CA THR A 68 -16.70 -14.47 3.74
C THR A 68 -15.95 -13.60 4.75
N VAL A 69 -14.65 -13.82 4.87
CA VAL A 69 -13.69 -12.97 5.59
C VAL A 69 -12.83 -12.20 4.59
N LEU A 70 -12.88 -10.87 4.63
CA LEU A 70 -11.97 -9.99 3.89
C LEU A 70 -10.80 -9.57 4.78
N SER A 71 -9.57 -9.78 4.32
CA SER A 71 -8.36 -9.50 5.10
C SER A 71 -7.27 -8.83 4.28
N LEU A 72 -6.36 -8.10 4.95
CA LEU A 72 -5.11 -7.62 4.36
C LEU A 72 -3.96 -8.65 4.43
N GLY A 73 -4.21 -9.80 5.06
CA GLY A 73 -3.26 -10.88 5.34
C GLY A 73 -3.39 -11.38 6.78
N HIS A 74 -2.78 -12.52 7.11
CA HIS A 74 -2.96 -13.22 8.40
C HIS A 74 -1.76 -13.11 9.35
N TYR A 75 -0.80 -12.24 9.03
CA TYR A 75 0.48 -12.14 9.75
C TYR A 75 0.44 -11.18 10.95
N LEU A 76 -0.72 -10.57 11.20
CA LEU A 76 -1.02 -9.72 12.36
C LEU A 76 -2.32 -10.21 13.00
N ARG A 77 -2.60 -9.74 14.22
CA ARG A 77 -3.54 -10.38 15.14
C ARG A 77 -4.96 -10.47 14.61
N ALA A 78 -5.51 -9.42 13.99
CA ALA A 78 -6.88 -9.48 13.48
C ALA A 78 -6.99 -10.50 12.33
N GLY A 79 -6.05 -10.44 11.38
CA GLY A 79 -5.98 -11.37 10.26
C GLY A 79 -5.76 -12.83 10.68
N GLU A 80 -4.92 -13.07 11.69
CA GLU A 80 -4.65 -14.39 12.28
C GLU A 80 -5.92 -14.98 12.89
N LEU A 81 -6.57 -14.24 13.80
CA LEU A 81 -7.79 -14.69 14.47
C LEU A 81 -8.93 -14.95 13.49
N ALA A 82 -9.07 -14.09 12.48
CA ALA A 82 -10.10 -14.25 11.46
C ALA A 82 -9.81 -15.46 10.56
N LEU A 83 -8.54 -15.77 10.28
CA LEU A 83 -8.16 -16.96 9.51
C LEU A 83 -8.44 -18.24 10.30
N GLU A 84 -8.04 -18.27 11.57
CA GLU A 84 -8.30 -19.40 12.47
C GLU A 84 -9.80 -19.69 12.58
N TRP A 85 -10.60 -18.65 12.84
CA TRP A 85 -12.06 -18.76 12.92
C TRP A 85 -12.67 -19.24 11.60
N ALA A 86 -12.24 -18.68 10.46
CA ALA A 86 -12.76 -19.04 9.14
C ALA A 86 -12.44 -20.48 8.77
N ALA A 87 -11.21 -20.92 9.00
CA ALA A 87 -10.75 -22.28 8.72
C ALA A 87 -11.54 -23.32 9.52
N ALA A 88 -11.82 -23.04 10.80
CA ALA A 88 -12.62 -23.94 11.64
C ALA A 88 -14.07 -24.11 11.19
N ARG A 89 -14.58 -23.21 10.33
CA ARG A 89 -16.00 -23.14 9.92
C ARG A 89 -16.21 -23.31 8.41
N GLY A 90 -15.14 -23.50 7.64
CA GLY A 90 -15.20 -23.56 6.19
C GLY A 90 -15.72 -22.27 5.56
N VAL A 91 -15.46 -21.13 6.20
CA VAL A 91 -15.81 -19.80 5.69
C VAL A 91 -14.76 -19.35 4.69
N GLU A 92 -15.17 -18.76 3.57
CA GLU A 92 -14.21 -18.28 2.57
C GLU A 92 -13.31 -17.19 3.16
N TYR A 93 -11.99 -17.34 3.01
CA TYR A 93 -11.02 -16.33 3.38
C TYR A 93 -10.43 -15.69 2.13
N VAL A 94 -10.52 -14.36 2.05
CA VAL A 94 -9.99 -13.59 0.93
C VAL A 94 -8.94 -12.59 1.41
N VAL A 95 -7.87 -12.45 0.64
CA VAL A 95 -6.80 -11.49 0.91
C VAL A 95 -6.81 -10.40 -0.16
N VAL A 96 -6.80 -9.15 0.26
CA VAL A 96 -6.69 -7.99 -0.63
C VAL A 96 -5.27 -7.44 -0.57
N GLN A 97 -4.60 -7.41 -1.72
CA GLN A 97 -3.33 -6.71 -1.84
C GLN A 97 -3.55 -5.22 -1.53
N HIS A 98 -2.75 -4.66 -0.61
CA HIS A 98 -2.84 -3.26 -0.20
C HIS A 98 -1.55 -2.46 -0.42
N GLY A 99 -0.49 -3.12 -0.88
CA GLY A 99 0.81 -2.52 -1.12
C GLY A 99 1.57 -3.25 -2.21
N LEU A 100 2.70 -2.68 -2.62
CA LEU A 100 3.61 -3.32 -3.55
C LEU A 100 4.32 -4.50 -2.85
N LEU A 101 4.43 -5.62 -3.55
CA LEU A 101 4.93 -6.87 -2.98
C LEU A 101 6.43 -6.98 -3.15
N THR A 102 7.15 -7.21 -2.06
CA THR A 102 8.58 -7.60 -2.07
C THR A 102 8.69 -9.09 -1.72
N PRO A 103 9.87 -9.74 -1.89
CA PRO A 103 10.04 -11.12 -1.44
C PRO A 103 9.90 -11.33 0.07
N PHE A 104 9.87 -10.24 0.85
CA PHE A 104 9.66 -10.27 2.29
C PHE A 104 8.18 -10.13 2.67
N ALA A 105 7.28 -10.00 1.68
CA ALA A 105 5.85 -10.07 1.93
C ALA A 105 5.50 -11.42 2.57
N PRO A 106 4.72 -11.44 3.67
CA PRO A 106 4.29 -12.67 4.29
C PRO A 106 3.57 -13.58 3.29
N PRO A 107 3.75 -14.91 3.38
CA PRO A 107 3.09 -15.83 2.47
C PRO A 107 1.57 -15.74 2.62
N LEU A 108 0.85 -16.08 1.55
CA LEU A 108 -0.60 -16.27 1.61
C LEU A 108 -0.95 -17.56 2.37
N PRO A 109 -2.17 -17.65 2.96
CA PRO A 109 -2.73 -18.93 3.40
C PRO A 109 -2.76 -19.98 2.27
N ASP A 110 -2.97 -21.24 2.63
CA ASP A 110 -2.98 -22.34 1.65
C ASP A 110 -4.22 -22.30 0.75
N GLU A 111 -5.42 -22.14 1.32
CA GLU A 111 -6.67 -21.97 0.60
C GLU A 111 -7.16 -20.52 0.72
N VAL A 112 -7.10 -19.77 -0.38
CA VAL A 112 -7.43 -18.33 -0.36
C VAL A 112 -7.80 -17.80 -1.74
N THR A 113 -8.72 -16.85 -1.77
CA THR A 113 -8.89 -15.95 -2.93
C THR A 113 -8.08 -14.68 -2.72
N LEU A 114 -7.09 -14.44 -3.58
CA LEU A 114 -6.30 -13.21 -3.61
C LEU A 114 -6.90 -12.20 -4.60
N TYR A 115 -7.23 -11.01 -4.10
CA TYR A 115 -7.47 -9.83 -4.93
C TYR A 115 -6.15 -9.09 -5.16
N ALA A 116 -5.59 -9.24 -6.36
CA ALA A 116 -4.29 -8.69 -6.75
C ALA A 116 -4.42 -7.43 -7.61
N PHE A 117 -3.36 -6.60 -7.61
CA PHE A 117 -3.31 -5.43 -8.49
C PHE A 117 -3.12 -5.83 -9.96
N SER A 118 -2.36 -6.88 -10.25
CA SER A 118 -2.10 -7.38 -11.60
C SER A 118 -1.95 -8.90 -11.62
N HIS A 119 -1.86 -9.48 -12.83
CA HIS A 119 -1.55 -10.90 -13.00
C HIS A 119 -0.15 -11.25 -12.48
N GLU A 120 0.82 -10.37 -12.71
CA GLU A 120 2.21 -10.53 -12.26
C GLU A 120 2.31 -10.50 -10.74
N ASP A 121 1.53 -9.65 -10.07
CA ASP A 121 1.44 -9.62 -8.61
C ASP A 121 0.82 -10.91 -8.05
N GLY A 122 -0.25 -11.39 -8.70
CA GLY A 122 -0.86 -12.67 -8.34
C GLY A 122 0.09 -13.85 -8.50
N ALA A 123 0.81 -13.92 -9.63
CA ALA A 123 1.80 -14.97 -9.88
C ALA A 123 2.96 -14.89 -8.87
N PHE A 124 3.46 -13.69 -8.57
CA PHE A 124 4.53 -13.47 -7.61
C PHE A 124 4.13 -13.92 -6.20
N TRP A 125 2.98 -13.48 -5.69
CA TRP A 125 2.60 -13.76 -4.30
C TRP A 125 2.17 -15.21 -4.08
N THR A 126 1.50 -15.81 -5.06
CA THR A 126 1.09 -17.21 -4.98
C THR A 126 2.28 -18.14 -5.10
N GLY A 127 3.33 -17.75 -5.84
CA GLY A 127 4.50 -18.58 -6.11
C GLY A 127 4.15 -19.89 -6.81
N GLY A 128 3.03 -19.92 -7.54
CA GLY A 128 2.52 -21.11 -8.23
C GLY A 128 1.95 -22.21 -7.32
N ARG A 129 1.74 -21.92 -6.03
CA ARG A 129 1.17 -22.91 -5.10
C ARG A 129 -0.32 -23.17 -5.42
N PRO A 130 -0.77 -24.44 -5.41
CA PRO A 130 -2.18 -24.78 -5.61
C PRO A 130 -3.04 -24.29 -4.44
N GLY A 131 -4.37 -24.32 -4.61
CA GLY A 131 -5.33 -23.88 -3.57
C GLY A 131 -5.58 -22.37 -3.52
N ARG A 132 -4.90 -21.60 -4.39
CA ARG A 132 -4.97 -20.13 -4.41
C ARG A 132 -5.64 -19.65 -5.68
N THR A 133 -6.76 -18.93 -5.52
CA THR A 133 -7.46 -18.28 -6.63
C THR A 133 -6.99 -16.84 -6.74
N VAL A 134 -6.65 -16.37 -7.93
CA VAL A 134 -6.24 -14.97 -8.16
C VAL A 134 -7.33 -14.24 -8.93
N ARG A 135 -7.75 -13.09 -8.40
CA ARG A 135 -8.65 -12.14 -9.04
C ARG A 135 -7.94 -10.80 -9.22
N VAL A 136 -7.78 -10.35 -10.46
CA VAL A 136 -7.14 -9.07 -10.75
C VAL A 136 -8.18 -7.96 -10.67
N VAL A 137 -8.02 -7.07 -9.69
CA VAL A 137 -8.94 -5.95 -9.44
C VAL A 137 -8.27 -4.59 -9.55
N GLY A 138 -6.93 -4.53 -9.58
CA GLY A 138 -6.19 -3.28 -9.54
C GLY A 138 -6.02 -2.72 -8.13
N SER A 139 -5.34 -1.58 -8.03
CA SER A 139 -5.12 -0.90 -6.75
C SER A 139 -6.10 0.24 -6.57
N GLN A 140 -6.90 0.19 -5.51
CA GLN A 140 -7.86 1.27 -5.18
C GLN A 140 -7.15 2.62 -5.02
N MET A 141 -6.00 2.64 -4.35
CA MET A 141 -5.18 3.84 -4.15
C MET A 141 -4.63 4.39 -5.48
N LEU A 142 -4.20 3.54 -6.42
CA LEU A 142 -3.76 4.01 -7.74
C LEU A 142 -4.93 4.45 -8.62
N TRP A 143 -6.11 3.84 -8.46
CA TRP A 143 -7.33 4.26 -9.15
C TRP A 143 -7.77 5.66 -8.74
N GLU A 144 -7.64 5.99 -7.45
CA GLU A 144 -7.86 7.34 -6.89
C GLU A 144 -6.78 8.32 -7.33
N ALA A 145 -5.51 7.90 -7.34
CA ALA A 145 -4.42 8.76 -7.82
C ALA A 145 -4.62 9.13 -9.30
N ALA A 146 -5.16 8.21 -10.12
CA ALA A 146 -5.48 8.44 -11.52
C ALA A 146 -6.81 9.18 -11.76
N ASP A 147 -7.43 9.79 -10.73
CA ASP A 147 -8.68 10.51 -10.88
C ASP A 147 -8.52 11.73 -11.81
N PRO A 148 -9.17 11.75 -13.00
CA PRO A 148 -9.05 12.85 -13.96
C PRO A 148 -9.63 14.17 -13.45
N GLN A 149 -10.43 14.16 -12.37
CA GLN A 149 -10.94 15.38 -11.76
C GLN A 149 -9.93 16.04 -10.83
N SER A 150 -8.81 15.37 -10.52
CA SER A 150 -7.72 15.98 -9.76
C SER A 150 -7.13 17.14 -10.57
N PRO A 151 -7.11 18.38 -10.03
CA PRO A 151 -6.57 19.52 -10.76
C PRO A 151 -5.10 19.28 -11.07
N ALA A 152 -4.71 19.56 -12.31
CA ALA A 152 -3.30 19.53 -12.71
C ALA A 152 -2.53 20.55 -11.89
N ALA A 153 -1.70 20.08 -10.97
CA ALA A 153 -0.83 20.95 -10.21
C ALA A 153 0.24 21.55 -11.11
N GLN A 154 0.62 22.80 -10.85
CA GLN A 154 1.76 23.40 -11.55
C GLN A 154 3.04 22.61 -11.23
N PRO A 155 4.00 22.51 -12.18
CA PRO A 155 5.24 21.81 -11.96
C PRO A 155 5.94 22.25 -10.67
N GLY A 156 6.21 21.28 -9.81
CA GLY A 156 6.77 21.46 -8.49
C GLY A 156 8.25 21.11 -8.36
N PRO A 157 8.76 21.07 -7.13
CA PRO A 157 10.10 20.56 -6.87
C PRO A 157 10.17 19.04 -7.09
N THR A 158 11.37 18.53 -7.33
CA THR A 158 11.64 17.09 -7.25
C THR A 158 11.89 16.70 -5.80
N ILE A 159 11.24 15.62 -5.35
CA ILE A 159 11.27 15.15 -3.96
C ILE A 159 11.77 13.71 -3.92
N PHE A 160 12.78 13.44 -3.10
CA PHE A 160 13.18 12.11 -2.71
C PHE A 160 12.33 11.63 -1.53
N LEU A 161 11.58 10.55 -1.70
CA LEU A 161 10.73 9.96 -0.68
C LEU A 161 11.57 9.14 0.30
N GLY A 162 11.50 9.51 1.58
CA GLY A 162 12.15 8.79 2.67
C GLY A 162 11.62 7.36 2.78
N GLN A 163 12.54 6.41 2.95
CA GLN A 163 12.23 5.01 3.17
C GLN A 163 13.16 4.37 4.22
N LEU A 164 13.71 5.14 5.16
CA LEU A 164 14.70 4.64 6.14
C LEU A 164 14.13 3.62 7.13
N HIS A 165 12.80 3.58 7.26
CA HIS A 165 12.06 2.58 8.03
C HIS A 165 11.86 1.25 7.29
N GLY A 166 12.07 1.20 5.96
CA GLY A 166 11.90 0.01 5.15
C GLY A 166 12.93 -1.05 5.57
N ARG A 167 12.46 -2.23 5.96
CA ARG A 167 13.34 -3.30 6.46
C ARG A 167 13.91 -4.14 5.32
N GLU A 168 13.30 -4.08 4.15
CA GLU A 168 13.54 -4.97 3.00
C GLU A 168 14.94 -4.81 2.39
N LEU A 169 15.41 -3.56 2.19
CA LEU A 169 16.80 -3.32 1.73
C LEU A 169 17.83 -3.35 2.86
N GLY A 170 17.38 -3.44 4.10
CA GLY A 170 18.20 -3.14 5.27
C GLY A 170 18.47 -1.64 5.40
N ARG A 171 18.37 -1.14 6.63
CA ARG A 171 18.47 0.28 6.93
C ARG A 171 19.78 0.92 6.46
N TRP A 172 20.90 0.22 6.60
CA TRP A 172 22.21 0.76 6.24
C TRP A 172 22.31 1.01 4.73
N SER A 173 21.95 0.01 3.92
CA SER A 173 21.93 0.15 2.46
C SER A 173 20.99 1.29 2.04
N ALA A 174 19.75 1.31 2.54
CA ALA A 174 18.80 2.37 2.23
C ALA A 174 19.33 3.77 2.60
N THR A 175 19.97 3.90 3.77
CA THR A 175 20.58 5.16 4.22
C THR A 175 21.73 5.59 3.32
N GLN A 176 22.64 4.67 3.01
CA GLN A 176 23.80 4.94 2.15
C GLN A 176 23.36 5.41 0.77
N GLN A 177 22.41 4.72 0.15
CA GLN A 177 21.91 5.04 -1.18
C GLN A 177 21.17 6.39 -1.21
N THR A 178 20.34 6.64 -0.19
CA THR A 178 19.65 7.93 -0.04
C THR A 178 20.64 9.08 0.11
N LEU A 179 21.66 8.92 0.97
CA LEU A 179 22.68 9.96 1.18
C LEU A 179 23.53 10.20 -0.06
N ALA A 180 23.93 9.13 -0.76
CA ALA A 180 24.71 9.24 -1.98
C ALA A 180 23.92 10.00 -3.06
N PHE A 181 22.63 9.66 -3.23
CA PHE A 181 21.74 10.35 -4.16
C PHE A 181 21.60 11.83 -3.83
N LEU A 182 21.24 12.19 -2.59
CA LEU A 182 20.99 13.58 -2.19
C LEU A 182 22.24 14.47 -2.25
N ARG A 183 23.44 13.87 -2.14
CA ARG A 183 24.70 14.57 -2.37
C ARG A 183 24.97 14.81 -3.86
N ALA A 184 24.65 13.83 -4.70
CA ALA A 184 24.79 13.94 -6.16
C ALA A 184 23.76 14.90 -6.77
N GLU A 185 22.57 15.00 -6.16
CA GLU A 185 21.44 15.79 -6.64
C GLU A 185 20.99 16.83 -5.60
N PRO A 186 21.80 17.87 -5.32
CA PRO A 186 21.52 18.84 -4.25
C PRO A 186 20.26 19.69 -4.47
N HIS A 187 19.68 19.64 -5.66
CA HIS A 187 18.44 20.31 -6.01
C HIS A 187 17.18 19.51 -5.60
N VAL A 188 17.31 18.22 -5.30
CA VAL A 188 16.21 17.35 -4.86
C VAL A 188 15.99 17.51 -3.36
N LEU A 189 14.73 17.68 -2.95
CA LEU A 189 14.35 17.81 -1.54
C LEU A 189 14.09 16.43 -0.92
N TYR A 190 14.58 16.18 0.29
CA TYR A 190 14.23 14.97 1.02
C TYR A 190 12.93 15.15 1.80
N ARG A 191 11.98 14.23 1.66
CA ARG A 191 10.76 14.18 2.48
C ARG A 191 10.74 12.92 3.32
N PRO A 192 10.94 13.00 4.66
CA PRO A 192 10.91 11.84 5.53
C PRO A 192 9.58 11.08 5.46
N HIS A 193 9.63 9.75 5.55
CA HIS A 193 8.40 8.98 5.75
C HIS A 193 7.78 9.30 7.13
N PRO A 194 6.45 9.36 7.28
CA PRO A 194 5.82 9.58 8.58
C PRO A 194 6.26 8.62 9.67
N SER A 195 6.67 7.39 9.30
CA SER A 195 7.14 6.35 10.23
C SER A 195 8.64 6.45 10.58
N GLU A 196 9.41 7.36 9.98
CA GLU A 196 10.83 7.60 10.31
C GLU A 196 10.99 8.39 11.63
N ARG A 197 10.39 7.88 12.70
CA ARG A 197 10.33 8.55 14.00
C ARG A 197 11.34 8.01 15.00
N ASP A 198 11.96 6.86 14.74
CA ASP A 198 12.90 6.24 15.67
C ASP A 198 14.18 7.08 15.87
N MET A 199 14.91 6.82 16.97
CA MET A 199 16.10 7.59 17.32
C MET A 199 17.16 7.61 16.22
N LEU A 200 17.34 6.49 15.52
CA LEU A 200 18.35 6.37 14.48
C LEU A 200 17.92 7.12 13.21
N SER A 201 16.64 7.08 12.84
CA SER A 201 16.09 7.90 11.74
C SER A 201 16.30 9.39 12.01
N ARG A 202 15.97 9.86 13.23
CA ARG A 202 16.18 11.27 13.63
C ARG A 202 17.66 11.66 13.62
N ALA A 203 18.55 10.78 14.05
CA ALA A 203 20.00 11.02 14.00
C ALA A 203 20.50 11.15 12.56
N THR A 204 20.05 10.24 11.68
CA THR A 204 20.35 10.30 10.24
C THR A 204 19.83 11.60 9.61
N HIS A 205 18.61 12.03 9.92
CA HIS A 205 18.07 13.30 9.39
C HIS A 205 18.90 14.51 9.82
N ARG A 206 19.33 14.55 11.09
CA ARG A 206 20.23 15.63 11.57
C ARG A 206 21.57 15.61 10.84
N LEU A 207 22.11 14.44 10.54
CA LEU A 207 23.34 14.31 9.75
C LEU A 207 23.14 14.80 8.31
N MET A 208 22.02 14.45 7.67
CA MET A 208 21.65 14.92 6.34
C MET A 208 21.57 16.46 6.31
N GLN A 209 20.85 17.07 7.25
CA GLN A 209 20.71 18.52 7.34
C GLN A 209 22.06 19.22 7.56
N ARG A 210 22.91 18.70 8.46
CA ARG A 210 24.27 19.20 8.66
C ARG A 210 25.14 19.08 7.41
N GLY A 211 24.90 18.05 6.60
CA GLY A 211 25.54 17.85 5.30
C GLY A 211 24.95 18.69 4.16
N GLY A 212 24.00 19.59 4.44
CA GLY A 212 23.41 20.50 3.45
C GLY A 212 22.20 19.95 2.70
N THR A 213 21.70 18.76 3.05
CA THR A 213 20.47 18.23 2.47
C THR A 213 19.27 19.10 2.84
N ARG A 214 18.51 19.53 1.82
CA ARG A 214 17.28 20.31 2.00
C ARG A 214 16.11 19.37 2.22
N PHE A 215 15.27 19.70 3.20
CA PHE A 215 14.10 18.91 3.55
C PHE A 215 12.82 19.61 3.05
N GLU A 216 11.88 18.81 2.55
CA GLU A 216 10.49 19.22 2.45
C GLU A 216 9.80 18.85 3.76
N ILE A 217 9.33 19.86 4.50
CA ILE A 217 8.63 19.71 5.79
C ILE A 217 7.31 20.50 5.87
N SER A 218 6.79 21.04 4.75
CA SER A 218 5.56 21.87 4.78
C SER A 218 4.31 21.07 5.14
N GLY A 219 4.37 19.74 5.01
CA GLY A 219 3.22 18.86 5.23
C GLY A 219 2.22 18.86 4.09
N ARG A 220 2.38 19.72 3.07
CA ARG A 220 1.50 19.77 1.90
C ARG A 220 1.50 18.41 1.17
N PRO A 221 0.35 17.91 0.71
CA PRO A 221 0.30 16.73 -0.14
C PRO A 221 1.19 16.86 -1.38
N LEU A 222 1.91 15.79 -1.74
CA LEU A 222 2.76 15.75 -2.94
C LEU A 222 2.02 16.18 -4.23
N PRO A 223 0.76 15.75 -4.47
CA PRO A 223 0.02 16.16 -5.65
C PRO A 223 -0.20 17.66 -5.71
N GLU A 224 -0.58 18.31 -4.60
CA GLU A 224 -0.82 19.77 -4.55
C GLU A 224 0.44 20.62 -4.80
N MET A 225 1.61 20.06 -4.51
CA MET A 225 2.89 20.70 -4.82
C MET A 225 3.30 20.53 -6.28
N GLY A 226 2.61 19.66 -7.04
CA GLY A 226 3.03 19.24 -8.38
C GLY A 226 4.40 18.57 -8.38
N ALA A 227 4.77 17.95 -7.26
CA ALA A 227 6.13 17.47 -7.06
C ALA A 227 6.43 16.26 -7.94
N ASP A 228 7.59 16.26 -8.58
CA ASP A 228 8.14 15.05 -9.17
C ASP A 228 8.77 14.20 -8.06
N VAL A 229 8.76 12.87 -8.17
CA VAL A 229 9.20 11.99 -7.07
C VAL A 229 10.29 11.02 -7.47
N VAL A 230 11.24 10.82 -6.56
CA VAL A 230 12.26 9.78 -6.63
C VAL A 230 12.20 8.96 -5.35
N ALA A 231 12.36 7.64 -5.42
CA ALA A 231 12.38 6.78 -4.25
C ALA A 231 13.31 5.57 -4.45
N LEU A 232 13.45 4.72 -3.44
CA LEU A 232 14.10 3.43 -3.63
C LEU A 232 13.11 2.42 -4.25
N PHE A 233 11.91 2.30 -3.68
CA PHE A 233 10.85 1.39 -4.13
C PHE A 233 9.45 1.78 -3.58
N SER A 234 9.21 3.08 -3.42
CA SER A 234 7.95 3.58 -2.84
C SER A 234 6.79 3.53 -3.84
N THR A 235 5.60 3.19 -3.36
CA THR A 235 4.36 3.30 -4.14
C THR A 235 4.06 4.72 -4.62
N GLY A 236 4.58 5.74 -3.93
CA GLY A 236 4.43 7.14 -4.32
C GLY A 236 4.97 7.44 -5.72
N VAL A 237 5.91 6.62 -6.23
CA VAL A 237 6.40 6.68 -7.62
C VAL A 237 5.29 6.36 -8.62
N LEU A 238 4.49 5.33 -8.34
CA LEU A 238 3.35 4.94 -9.18
C LEU A 238 2.19 5.91 -9.04
N GLU A 239 1.95 6.45 -7.84
CA GLU A 239 0.92 7.48 -7.62
C GLU A 239 1.25 8.77 -8.39
N ALA A 240 2.52 9.20 -8.39
CA ALA A 240 2.95 10.34 -9.18
C ALA A 240 2.75 10.08 -10.69
N ALA A 241 3.16 8.91 -11.17
CA ALA A 241 2.96 8.53 -12.57
C ALA A 241 1.48 8.46 -12.96
N ALA A 242 0.61 7.93 -12.09
CA ALA A 242 -0.84 7.89 -12.28
C ALA A 242 -1.46 9.29 -12.44
N GLN A 243 -0.86 10.29 -11.79
CA GLN A 243 -1.25 11.70 -11.86
C GLN A 243 -0.59 12.47 -13.01
N GLY A 244 0.17 11.80 -13.88
CA GLY A 244 0.93 12.43 -14.96
C GLY A 244 2.18 13.19 -14.50
N ARG A 245 2.56 13.09 -13.21
CA ARG A 245 3.80 13.64 -12.66
C ARG A 245 4.98 12.69 -12.92
N GLY A 246 6.19 13.20 -12.84
CA GLY A 246 7.42 12.41 -12.93
C GLY A 246 7.61 11.51 -11.71
N GLY A 247 7.91 10.24 -11.96
CA GLY A 247 8.24 9.26 -10.95
C GLY A 247 9.44 8.41 -11.38
N TRP A 248 10.41 8.26 -10.47
CA TRP A 248 11.60 7.44 -10.69
C TRP A 248 12.03 6.66 -9.45
N VAL A 249 12.87 5.66 -9.68
CA VAL A 249 13.56 4.90 -8.64
C VAL A 249 15.06 5.09 -8.72
N HIS A 250 15.77 4.96 -7.61
CA HIS A 250 17.23 5.05 -7.60
C HIS A 250 17.88 4.04 -6.68
N HIS A 251 18.91 3.36 -7.19
CA HIS A 251 19.86 2.57 -6.44
C HIS A 251 21.07 2.32 -7.36
N THR A 252 22.28 2.63 -6.92
CA THR A 252 23.53 2.44 -7.68
C THR A 252 23.79 0.98 -8.07
N THR A 253 23.57 0.04 -7.13
CA THR A 253 23.82 -1.40 -7.35
C THR A 253 22.65 -2.20 -6.77
N PRO A 254 21.45 -2.17 -7.39
CA PRO A 254 20.25 -2.77 -6.81
C PRO A 254 20.45 -4.27 -6.60
N PRO A 255 20.05 -4.85 -5.45
CA PRO A 255 19.98 -6.30 -5.33
C PRO A 255 18.97 -6.85 -6.35
N ALA A 256 19.11 -8.13 -6.73
CA ALA A 256 18.29 -8.76 -7.77
C ALA A 256 16.79 -8.53 -7.56
N TRP A 257 16.30 -8.77 -6.33
CA TRP A 257 14.89 -8.59 -6.00
C TRP A 257 14.39 -7.14 -6.20
N LEU A 258 15.23 -6.13 -5.99
CA LEU A 258 14.85 -4.74 -6.17
C LEU A 258 14.72 -4.41 -7.66
N SER A 259 15.61 -4.98 -8.48
CA SER A 259 15.54 -4.84 -9.93
C SER A 259 14.29 -5.53 -10.48
N GLU A 260 14.00 -6.75 -10.04
CA GLU A 260 12.78 -7.50 -10.39
C GLU A 260 11.51 -6.76 -9.93
N PHE A 261 11.55 -6.15 -8.75
CA PHE A 261 10.46 -5.33 -8.24
C PHE A 261 10.21 -4.12 -9.16
N TRP A 262 11.26 -3.40 -9.54
CA TRP A 262 11.12 -2.26 -10.45
C TRP A 262 10.60 -2.69 -11.82
N GLU A 263 11.08 -3.81 -12.35
CA GLU A 263 10.61 -4.35 -13.62
C GLU A 263 9.12 -4.71 -13.56
N ARG A 264 8.69 -5.46 -12.54
CA ARG A 264 7.28 -5.87 -12.36
C ARG A 264 6.33 -4.68 -12.25
N TYR A 265 6.75 -3.59 -11.65
CA TYR A 265 5.95 -2.36 -11.53
C TYR A 265 6.25 -1.31 -12.61
N GLY A 266 7.10 -1.62 -13.59
CA GLY A 266 7.48 -0.71 -14.68
C GLY A 266 8.22 0.55 -14.23
N MET A 267 8.81 0.56 -13.03
CA MET A 267 9.47 1.73 -12.45
C MET A 267 10.75 2.08 -13.21
N ALA A 268 10.87 3.34 -13.64
CA ALA A 268 12.01 3.82 -14.39
C ALA A 268 13.13 4.33 -13.46
N PRO A 269 14.40 3.93 -13.67
CA PRO A 269 15.50 4.42 -12.87
C PRO A 269 15.82 5.89 -13.18
N TRP A 270 16.21 6.65 -12.16
CA TRP A 270 16.74 8.01 -12.28
C TRP A 270 18.18 7.99 -12.82
N VAL A 271 18.46 8.81 -13.82
CA VAL A 271 19.81 9.05 -14.34
C VAL A 271 20.41 10.27 -13.65
N LEU A 272 21.53 10.08 -12.94
CA LEU A 272 22.18 11.15 -12.20
C LEU A 272 22.70 12.28 -13.11
N GLY A 273 22.76 13.50 -12.57
CA GLY A 273 23.26 14.70 -13.25
C GLY A 273 22.27 15.30 -14.24
N ARG A 274 20.99 14.91 -14.18
CA ARG A 274 19.93 15.40 -15.05
C ARG A 274 18.77 15.95 -14.23
N SER A 275 18.14 17.01 -14.71
CA SER A 275 16.89 17.49 -14.12
C SER A 275 15.76 16.49 -14.40
N ALA A 276 14.65 16.58 -13.66
CA ALA A 276 13.47 15.76 -13.89
C ALA A 276 12.86 15.96 -15.31
N ALA A 277 13.03 17.14 -15.91
CA ALA A 277 12.61 17.44 -17.27
C ALA A 277 13.47 16.72 -18.33
N ASP A 278 14.76 16.50 -18.02
CA ASP A 278 15.75 15.91 -18.95
C ASP A 278 15.94 14.40 -18.77
N GLN A 279 15.15 13.77 -17.89
CA GLN A 279 15.18 12.33 -17.68
C GLN A 279 14.72 11.60 -18.94
N PRO A 280 15.48 10.59 -19.44
CA PRO A 280 15.20 9.95 -20.72
C PRO A 280 13.95 9.08 -20.71
N LYS A 281 13.57 8.54 -19.54
CA LYS A 281 12.39 7.72 -19.34
C LYS A 281 11.73 8.11 -18.03
N ARG A 282 10.40 8.17 -18.03
CA ARG A 282 9.57 8.32 -16.82
C ARG A 282 8.90 6.99 -16.50
N THR A 283 8.61 6.75 -15.23
CA THR A 283 7.72 5.64 -14.86
C THR A 283 6.37 5.87 -15.55
N PRO A 284 5.87 4.93 -16.37
CA PRO A 284 4.59 5.10 -17.04
C PRO A 284 3.45 5.06 -16.02
N ALA A 285 2.34 5.73 -16.34
CA ALA A 285 1.13 5.64 -15.54
C ALA A 285 0.67 4.18 -15.44
N PRO A 286 0.38 3.66 -14.23
CA PRO A 286 -0.24 2.36 -14.07
C PRO A 286 -1.57 2.27 -14.84
N VAL A 287 -1.89 1.09 -15.36
CA VAL A 287 -3.18 0.86 -16.03
C VAL A 287 -4.31 1.05 -15.02
N ARG A 288 -5.22 2.01 -15.30
CA ARG A 288 -6.41 2.23 -14.47
C ARG A 288 -7.50 1.23 -14.90
N PRO A 289 -8.01 0.38 -13.99
CA PRO A 289 -9.08 -0.55 -14.33
C PRO A 289 -10.39 0.19 -14.64
N VAL A 290 -11.22 -0.41 -15.50
CA VAL A 290 -12.52 0.14 -15.92
C VAL A 290 -13.49 0.24 -14.74
N ILE A 291 -13.47 -0.76 -13.85
CA ILE A 291 -14.27 -0.78 -12.63
C ILE A 291 -13.37 -0.35 -11.47
N GLU A 292 -13.88 0.54 -10.61
CA GLU A 292 -13.23 0.90 -9.35
C GLU A 292 -12.89 -0.37 -8.54
N PRO A 293 -11.63 -0.58 -8.13
CA PRO A 293 -11.20 -1.82 -7.46
C PRO A 293 -12.06 -2.18 -6.23
N ALA A 294 -12.37 -1.20 -5.37
CA ALA A 294 -13.21 -1.44 -4.20
C ALA A 294 -14.63 -1.89 -4.58
N ARG A 295 -15.18 -1.37 -5.67
CA ARG A 295 -16.48 -1.77 -6.19
C ARG A 295 -16.45 -3.15 -6.83
N ALA A 296 -15.37 -3.50 -7.51
CA ALA A 296 -15.17 -4.84 -8.05
C ALA A 296 -15.14 -5.88 -6.92
N ILE A 297 -14.37 -5.62 -5.86
CA ILE A 297 -14.31 -6.48 -4.66
C ILE A 297 -15.69 -6.57 -3.99
N ALA A 298 -16.37 -5.43 -3.78
CA ALA A 298 -17.70 -5.42 -3.14
C ALA A 298 -18.73 -6.23 -3.94
N ARG A 299 -18.76 -6.08 -5.27
CA ARG A 299 -19.66 -6.86 -6.14
C ARG A 299 -19.40 -8.37 -6.08
N ASP A 300 -18.13 -8.76 -5.99
CA ASP A 300 -17.76 -10.17 -5.91
C ASP A 300 -18.15 -10.79 -4.58
N ILE A 301 -18.03 -10.04 -3.47
CA ILE A 301 -18.34 -10.54 -2.12
C ILE A 301 -19.84 -10.46 -1.78
N PHE A 302 -20.51 -9.36 -2.13
CA PHE A 302 -21.90 -9.12 -1.74
C PHE A 302 -22.92 -9.48 -2.82
N GLY A 303 -22.50 -9.72 -4.06
CA GLY A 303 -23.38 -9.95 -5.20
C GLY A 303 -23.74 -8.67 -5.97
N GLY A 304 -24.18 -8.85 -7.22
CA GLY A 304 -24.23 -7.85 -8.28
C GLY A 304 -25.31 -6.75 -8.22
N GLU A 305 -25.84 -6.41 -7.05
CA GLU A 305 -26.73 -5.24 -6.84
C GLU A 305 -26.53 -4.71 -5.40
N SER A 306 -25.34 -4.19 -5.10
CA SER A 306 -25.20 -3.27 -3.95
C SER A 306 -25.59 -1.87 -4.46
N ALA A 307 -26.67 -1.33 -3.88
CA ALA A 307 -27.41 -0.14 -4.29
C ALA A 307 -26.57 1.14 -4.50
#